data_AF-A0AAU8IBS8-F1
#
_entry.id   AF-A0AAU8IBS8-F1
#
_cell.length_a   1.000
_cell.length_b   1.000
_cell.length_c   1.000
_cell.angle_alpha   90.00
_cell.angle_beta   90.00
_cell.angle_gamma   90.00
#
_symmetry.space_group_name_H-M   'P 1'
#
loop_
_entity.id
_entity.type
_entity.pdbx_description
1 polymer ?
#
loop_
_entity_poly.entity_id
_entity_poly.type
_entity_poly.pdbx_seq_one_letter_code
_entity_poly.pdbx_strand_id
1 'polypeptide(L)' 'MSDFPAANKSLTQRQVYPENIENKRNQLFHIAKIYGIYASETIRCSQELDLLIIKAQKELLQAN' A
#
# COMPACT_ATOMS: atom_id res chain seq x y z
N MET A 1 -6.82 -21.49 18.62
CA MET A 1 -5.51 -20.88 18.27
C MET A 1 -5.12 -21.47 16.92
N SER A 2 -5.14 -20.79 15.79
CA SER A 2 -5.24 -19.36 15.46
C SER A 2 -6.01 -19.26 14.15
N ASP A 3 -7.26 -18.80 14.20
CA ASP A 3 -8.03 -18.46 13.01
C ASP A 3 -7.47 -17.15 12.46
N PHE A 4 -6.40 -17.25 11.67
CA PHE A 4 -6.01 -16.17 10.77
C PHE A 4 -7.18 -15.98 9.81
N PRO A 5 -7.87 -14.82 9.79
CA PRO A 5 -8.85 -14.58 8.77
C PRO A 5 -8.07 -14.53 7.45
N ALA A 6 -8.36 -15.52 6.60
CA ALA A 6 -7.90 -15.59 5.23
C ALA A 6 -8.00 -14.20 4.62
N ALA A 7 -6.86 -13.67 4.18
CA ALA A 7 -6.71 -12.37 3.54
C ALA A 7 -7.94 -12.09 2.68
N ASN A 8 -8.72 -11.11 3.13
CA ASN A 8 -10.00 -10.74 2.55
C ASN A 8 -9.75 -10.41 1.07
N LYS A 9 -10.06 -11.35 0.18
CA LYS A 9 -9.92 -11.29 -1.29
C LYS A 9 -10.94 -10.32 -1.91
N SER A 10 -11.12 -9.16 -1.30
CA SER A 10 -12.24 -8.25 -1.56
C SER A 10 -11.78 -6.80 -1.73
N LEU A 11 -10.70 -6.56 -2.49
CA LEU A 11 -10.34 -5.23 -3.01
C LEU A 11 -9.78 -5.28 -4.45
N THR A 12 -10.25 -6.22 -5.26
CA THR A 12 -10.11 -6.15 -6.73
C THR A 12 -11.09 -5.15 -7.35
N GLN A 13 -11.37 -4.03 -6.68
CA GLN A 13 -11.69 -2.82 -7.42
C GLN A 13 -10.35 -2.29 -7.89
N ARG A 14 -10.12 -2.38 -9.20
CA ARG A 14 -8.98 -1.76 -9.89
C ARG A 14 -9.13 -0.25 -9.78
N GLN A 15 -8.93 0.29 -8.58
CA GLN A 15 -8.74 1.70 -8.36
C GLN A 15 -7.46 2.01 -9.13
N VAL A 16 -7.61 2.74 -10.24
CA VAL A 16 -6.50 3.17 -11.09
C VAL A 16 -5.75 4.20 -10.27
N TYR A 17 -4.86 3.72 -9.41
CA TYR A 17 -3.96 4.59 -8.70
C TYR A 17 -2.94 5.15 -9.70
N PRO A 18 -2.55 6.41 -9.57
CA PRO A 18 -1.46 6.97 -10.38
C PRO A 18 -0.25 6.05 -10.32
N GLU A 19 0.45 5.89 -11.44
CA GLU A 19 1.57 4.96 -11.67
C GLU A 19 2.60 4.96 -10.51
N ASN A 20 2.79 6.13 -9.90
CA ASN A 20 3.68 6.33 -8.75
C ASN A 20 3.31 5.50 -7.51
N ILE A 21 2.01 5.31 -7.24
CA ILE A 21 1.53 4.51 -6.09
C ILE A 21 1.76 3.02 -6.36
N GLU A 22 1.48 2.56 -7.58
CA GLU A 22 1.67 1.15 -7.94
C GLU A 22 3.16 0.77 -7.90
N ASN A 23 4.03 1.64 -8.40
CA ASN A 23 5.48 1.47 -8.30
C ASN A 23 5.94 1.40 -6.84
N LYS A 24 5.42 2.28 -5.98
CA LYS A 24 5.76 2.29 -4.55
C LYS A 24 5.23 1.05 -3.82
N ARG A 25 4.05 0.55 -4.20
CA ARG A 25 3.49 -0.70 -3.69
C ARG A 25 4.36 -1.90 -4.03
N ASN A 26 4.87 -1.97 -5.26
CA ASN A 26 5.81 -3.02 -5.67
C ASN A 26 7.14 -2.94 -4.89
N GLN A 27 7.63 -1.73 -4.62
CA GLN A 27 8.81 -1.53 -3.75
C GLN A 27 8.54 -2.03 -2.33
N LEU A 28 7.37 -1.74 -1.74
CA LEU A 28 7.01 -2.22 -0.42
C LEU A 28 7.02 -3.75 -0.33
N PHE A 29 6.42 -4.43 -1.32
CA PHE A 29 6.43 -5.90 -1.37
C PHE A 29 7.84 -6.46 -1.51
N HIS A 30 8.69 -5.81 -2.31
CA HIS A 30 10.08 -6.22 -2.47
C HIS A 30 10.87 -6.08 -1.16
N ILE A 31 10.75 -4.95 -0.48
CA ILE A 31 11.42 -4.68 0.81
C ILE A 31 10.89 -5.63 1.89
N ALA A 32 9.57 -5.83 1.97
CA ALA A 32 8.97 -6.78 2.91
C ALA A 32 9.47 -8.21 2.70
N LYS A 33 9.72 -8.62 1.45
CA LYS A 33 10.29 -9.93 1.12
C LYS A 33 11.75 -10.07 1.55
N ILE A 34 12.52 -8.99 1.53
CA ILE A 34 13.95 -8.99 1.90
C ILE A 34 14.14 -8.86 3.41
N TYR A 35 13.50 -7.88 4.03
CA TYR A 35 13.74 -7.51 5.43
C TYR A 35 12.67 -8.04 6.39
N GLY A 36 11.52 -8.46 5.88
CA GLY A 36 10.36 -8.86 6.67
C GLY A 36 9.39 -7.70 6.93
N ILE A 37 8.16 -8.03 7.34
CA ILE A 37 7.05 -7.06 7.47
C ILE A 37 7.25 -6.04 8.59
N TYR A 38 8.03 -6.38 9.62
CA TYR A 38 8.29 -5.53 10.79
C TYR A 38 9.64 -4.80 10.72
N ALA A 39 10.37 -4.95 9.62
CA ALA A 39 11.63 -4.23 9.44
C ALA A 39 11.37 -2.73 9.32
N SER A 40 12.30 -1.93 9.82
CA SER A 40 12.18 -0.46 9.79
C SER A 40 12.08 0.06 8.35
N GLU A 41 12.76 -0.59 7.43
CA GLU A 41 12.74 -0.34 5.99
C GLU A 41 11.34 -0.57 5.40
N THR A 42 10.72 -1.69 5.76
CA THR A 42 9.37 -2.04 5.31
C THR A 42 8.34 -1.08 5.88
N ILE A 43 8.44 -0.76 7.17
CA ILE A 43 7.53 0.18 7.85
C ILE A 43 7.65 1.58 7.22
N ARG A 44 8.87 2.07 6.99
CA ARG A 44 9.10 3.35 6.32
C ARG A 44 8.52 3.36 4.91
N CYS A 45 8.74 2.31 4.14
CA CYS A 45 8.20 2.20 2.79
C CYS A 45 6.65 2.19 2.81
N SER A 46 6.03 1.55 3.80
CA SER A 46 4.57 1.54 3.99
C SER A 46 4.04 2.93 4.28
N GLN A 47 4.68 3.67 5.20
CA GLN A 47 4.29 5.03 5.54
C GLN A 47 4.39 5.98 4.33
N GLU A 48 5.44 5.84 3.53
CA GLU A 48 5.59 6.62 2.30
C GLU A 48 4.50 6.31 1.28
N LEU A 49 4.11 5.03 1.15
CA LEU A 49 2.99 4.62 0.30
C LEU A 49 1.66 5.20 0.79
N ASP A 50 1.41 5.15 2.10
CA ASP A 50 0.18 5.69 2.71
C ASP A 50 0.04 7.20 2.45
N LEU A 51 1.14 7.96 2.57
CA LEU A 51 1.15 9.39 2.26
C LEU A 51 0.81 9.68 0.79
N LEU A 52 1.32 8.87 -0.15
CA LEU A 52 1.00 9.01 -1.57
C LEU A 52 -0.48 8.73 -1.85
N ILE A 53 -1.05 7.70 -1.20
CA ILE A 53 -2.47 7.36 -1.32
C ILE A 53 -3.34 8.50 -0.77
N ILE A 54 -3.02 9.01 0.42
CA ILE A 54 -3.75 10.13 1.04
C ILE A 54 -3.70 11.36 0.12
N LYS A 55 -2.54 11.67 -0.47
CA LYS A 55 -2.39 12.80 -1.39
C LYS A 55 -3.28 12.62 -2.62
N ALA A 56 -3.24 11.46 -3.27
CA ALA A 56 -4.06 11.18 -4.45
C ALA A 56 -5.57 11.24 -4.13
N GLN A 57 -5.98 10.74 -2.97
CA GLN A 57 -7.38 10.82 -2.53
C GLN A 57 -7.82 12.27 -2.29
N LYS A 58 -6.98 13.10 -1.67
CA LYS A 58 -7.27 14.53 -1.48
C LYS A 58 -7.43 15.27 -2.81
N GLU A 59 -6.57 14.98 -3.78
CA GLU A 59 -6.66 15.58 -5.12
C GLU A 59 -7.96 15.19 -5.83
N LEU A 60 -8.39 13.93 -5.71
CA LEU A 60 -9.68 13.47 -6.26
C LEU A 60 -10.89 14.10 -5.56
N LEU A 61 -10.81 14.32 -4.24
CA LEU A 61 -11.88 14.95 -3.46
C LEU A 61 -12.00 16.46 -3.68
N GLN A 62 -10.90 17.15 -4.03
CA GLN A 62 -10.90 18.59 -4.35
C GLN A 62 -11.32 18.89 -5.79
N ALA A 63 -11.35 17.87 -6.66
CA ALA A 63 -11.76 18.00 -8.07
C ALA A 63 -13.28 17.84 -8.29
N ASN A 64 -14.07 17.65 -7.22
CA ASN A 64 -15.53 17.49 -7.24
C ASN A 64 -16.26 18.69 -6.61
#